data_AF-A0A849YT14-F1
#
_entry.id   AF-A0A849YT14-F1
#
_cell.length_a   1.000
_cell.length_b   1.000
_cell.length_c   1.000
_cell.angle_alpha   90.00
_cell.angle_beta   90.00
_cell.angle_gamma   90.00
#
_symmetry.space_group_name_H-M   'P 1'
#
loop_
_entity.id
_entity.type
_entity.pdbx_description
1 polymer ?
#
loop_
_entity_poly.entity_id
_entity_poly.type
_entity_poly.pdbx_seq_one_letter_code
_entity_poly.pdbx_strand_id
1 'polypeptide(L)'
;MADAPLAIDATRALVSVAAKLLAAKGQHDLAAIVERSAISIVPGAEEWQVGSRVVEAHRLALEVGADDFVRLRVRERDLEAIRWAIGSAVKSGTTELAELLVVARLPYLEQPWATAYRTAPPAVDDGAPERVLRAAAELAMAYGLARVAGVLERSLLEAFDLPSDELAQRRLVLRMTSRDLVATERDSALAEQLQRCLVHAGTRASVRIVTVELRVRPEAEAT
;
A
#
# COMPACT_ATOMS: atom_id res chain seq x y z
N MET A 1 17.72 -23.30 -31.12
CA MET A 1 16.70 -22.51 -30.38
C MET A 1 16.92 -22.81 -28.92
N ALA A 2 17.54 -21.88 -28.20
CA ALA A 2 17.89 -22.06 -26.80
C ALA A 2 16.63 -21.90 -25.94
N ASP A 3 16.38 -22.88 -25.08
CA ASP A 3 15.41 -22.84 -24.00
C ASP A 3 15.64 -21.59 -23.14
N ALA A 4 14.65 -20.71 -23.05
CA ALA A 4 14.65 -19.65 -22.06
C ALA A 4 14.48 -20.32 -20.68
N PRO A 5 15.39 -20.10 -19.71
CA PRO A 5 15.24 -20.72 -18.40
C PRO A 5 13.92 -20.25 -17.77
N LEU A 6 13.15 -21.21 -17.26
CA LEU A 6 11.97 -20.99 -16.42
C LEU A 6 12.34 -20.00 -15.30
N ALA A 7 12.07 -18.71 -15.51
CA ALA A 7 12.27 -17.68 -14.51
C ALA A 7 11.28 -17.96 -13.38
N ILE A 8 11.75 -18.63 -12.33
CA ILE A 8 11.03 -18.72 -11.07
C ILE A 8 10.79 -17.29 -10.64
N ASP A 9 9.53 -16.89 -10.57
CA ASP A 9 9.12 -15.61 -10.01
C ASP A 9 9.57 -15.58 -8.54
N ALA A 10 10.69 -14.92 -8.26
CA ALA A 10 11.34 -14.89 -6.96
C ALA A 10 10.39 -14.38 -5.86
N THR A 11 9.48 -13.47 -6.21
CA THR A 11 8.47 -12.95 -5.28
C THR A 11 7.44 -14.01 -4.90
N ARG A 12 7.00 -14.81 -5.87
CA ARG A 12 6.10 -15.94 -5.64
C ARG A 12 6.75 -17.05 -4.82
N ALA A 13 8.03 -17.32 -5.08
CA ALA A 13 8.81 -18.25 -4.27
C ALA A 13 8.93 -17.77 -2.82
N LEU A 14 9.21 -16.48 -2.62
CA LEU A 14 9.27 -15.85 -1.30
C LEU A 14 7.94 -15.97 -0.53
N VAL A 15 6.82 -15.62 -1.18
CA VAL A 15 5.47 -15.79 -0.62
C VAL A 15 5.25 -17.24 -0.20
N SER A 16 5.56 -18.20 -1.07
CA SER A 16 5.37 -19.63 -0.79
C SER A 16 6.20 -20.10 0.41
N VAL A 17 7.45 -19.66 0.53
CA VAL A 17 8.33 -20.05 1.65
C VAL A 17 7.86 -19.40 2.95
N ALA A 18 7.54 -18.09 2.94
CA ALA A 18 7.05 -17.40 4.12
C ALA A 18 5.75 -18.00 4.66
N ALA A 19 4.80 -18.34 3.77
CA ALA A 19 3.57 -19.04 4.15
C ALA A 19 3.85 -20.41 4.80
N LYS A 20 4.76 -21.20 4.24
CA LYS A 20 5.17 -22.49 4.81
C LYS A 20 5.81 -22.35 6.20
N LEU A 21 6.62 -21.32 6.42
CA LEU A 21 7.23 -21.03 7.72
C LEU A 21 6.18 -20.68 8.78
N LEU A 22 5.16 -19.89 8.41
CA LEU A 22 4.04 -19.57 9.30
C LEU A 22 3.20 -20.82 9.62
N ALA A 23 2.87 -21.61 8.59
CA ALA A 23 2.12 -22.86 8.76
C ALA A 23 2.86 -23.86 9.66
N ALA A 24 4.19 -23.98 9.52
CA ALA A 24 5.02 -24.83 10.38
C ALA A 24 5.01 -24.41 11.86
N LYS A 25 4.73 -23.13 12.16
CA LYS A 25 4.54 -22.62 13.53
C LYS A 25 3.09 -22.69 14.02
N GLY A 26 2.20 -23.35 13.28
CA GLY A 26 0.78 -23.46 13.59
C GLY A 26 -0.03 -22.18 13.29
N GLN A 27 0.55 -21.21 12.59
CA GLN A 27 -0.08 -19.92 12.28
C GLN A 27 -0.79 -19.97 10.92
N HIS A 28 -1.72 -20.91 10.76
CA HIS A 28 -2.39 -21.19 9.48
C HIS A 28 -3.15 -19.98 8.92
N ASP A 29 -3.81 -19.19 9.77
CA ASP A 29 -4.52 -17.98 9.33
C ASP A 29 -3.57 -16.93 8.73
N LEU A 30 -2.37 -16.78 9.31
CA LEU A 30 -1.37 -15.83 8.82
C LEU A 30 -0.70 -16.36 7.54
N ALA A 31 -0.48 -17.67 7.45
CA ALA A 31 -0.01 -18.31 6.23
C ALA A 31 -0.99 -18.03 5.06
N ALA A 32 -2.29 -18.19 5.30
CA ALA A 32 -3.31 -17.90 4.31
C ALA A 32 -3.34 -16.43 3.89
N ILE A 33 -3.06 -15.48 4.80
CA ILE A 33 -2.90 -14.04 4.45
C ILE A 33 -1.76 -13.89 3.46
N VAL A 34 -0.58 -14.43 3.79
CA VAL A 34 0.60 -14.32 2.94
C VAL A 34 0.38 -14.96 1.57
N GLU A 35 -0.25 -16.14 1.49
CA GLU A 35 -0.52 -16.85 0.23
C GLU A 35 -1.39 -16.07 -0.76
N ARG A 36 -2.40 -15.34 -0.26
CA ARG A 36 -3.28 -14.52 -1.11
C ARG A 36 -2.74 -13.11 -1.36
N SER A 37 -1.62 -12.75 -0.73
CA SER A 37 -0.97 -11.45 -0.87
C SER A 37 -0.01 -11.43 -2.06
N ALA A 38 0.40 -10.24 -2.46
CA ALA A 38 1.53 -10.06 -3.38
C ALA A 38 2.72 -9.45 -2.63
N ILE A 39 3.94 -9.76 -3.06
CA ILE A 39 5.15 -9.10 -2.57
C ILE A 39 5.83 -8.36 -3.71
N SER A 40 6.20 -7.11 -3.44
CA SER A 40 6.91 -6.24 -4.36
C SER A 40 8.24 -5.81 -3.75
N ILE A 41 9.31 -5.77 -4.54
CA ILE A 41 10.61 -5.24 -4.10
C ILE A 41 10.57 -3.71 -4.23
N VAL A 42 10.85 -3.01 -3.14
CA VAL A 42 10.91 -1.55 -3.10
C VAL A 42 12.34 -1.11 -3.48
N PRO A 43 12.50 -0.11 -4.36
CA PRO A 43 13.81 0.41 -4.71
C PRO A 43 14.60 0.94 -3.50
N GLY A 44 15.92 1.05 -3.67
CA GLY A 44 16.82 1.56 -2.62
C GLY A 44 17.27 0.46 -1.65
N ALA A 45 17.70 -0.69 -2.18
CA ALA A 45 18.40 -1.67 -1.38
C ALA A 45 19.65 -1.04 -0.76
N GLU A 46 19.93 -1.38 0.49
CA GLU A 46 21.05 -0.86 1.26
C GLU A 46 22.18 -1.90 1.30
N GLU A 47 23.43 -1.44 1.29
CA GLU A 47 24.55 -2.33 1.57
C GLU A 47 24.81 -2.35 3.07
N TRP A 48 24.66 -3.52 3.69
CA TRP A 48 24.91 -3.70 5.11
C TRP A 48 26.17 -4.53 5.34
N GLN A 49 26.96 -4.14 6.34
CA GLN A 49 28.08 -4.93 6.82
C GLN A 49 27.60 -5.89 7.93
N VAL A 50 27.57 -7.18 7.65
CA VAL A 50 27.21 -8.24 8.62
C VAL A 50 28.45 -9.08 8.92
N GLY A 51 29.11 -8.75 10.03
CA GLY A 51 30.41 -9.34 10.36
C GLY A 51 31.46 -8.98 9.31
N SER A 52 32.03 -9.97 8.63
CA SER A 52 33.02 -9.77 7.55
C SER A 52 32.41 -9.69 6.15
N ARG A 53 31.08 -9.78 6.01
CA ARG A 53 30.40 -9.84 4.71
C ARG A 53 29.61 -8.56 4.46
N VAL A 54 29.56 -8.15 3.19
CA VAL A 54 28.61 -7.16 2.68
C VAL A 54 27.40 -7.91 2.14
N VAL A 55 26.20 -7.47 2.52
CA VAL A 55 24.92 -8.03 2.05
C VAL A 55 24.03 -6.93 1.50
N GLU A 56 23.21 -7.28 0.52
CA GLU A 56 22.15 -6.41 0.00
C GLU A 56 20.90 -6.55 0.89
N ALA A 57 20.59 -5.49 1.63
CA ALA A 57 19.42 -5.41 2.48
C ALA A 57 18.26 -4.80 1.68
N HIS A 58 17.28 -5.64 1.32
CA HIS A 58 16.16 -5.23 0.49
C HIS A 58 15.00 -4.70 1.32
N ARG A 59 14.27 -3.73 0.76
CA ARG A 59 12.99 -3.28 1.27
C ARG A 59 11.88 -3.96 0.48
N LEU A 60 10.87 -4.49 1.15
CA LEU A 60 9.76 -5.20 0.54
C LEU A 60 8.42 -4.57 0.91
N ALA A 61 7.46 -4.63 0.00
CA ALA A 61 6.07 -4.29 0.26
C ALA A 61 5.21 -5.55 0.18
N LEU A 62 4.48 -5.85 1.25
CA LEU A 62 3.45 -6.88 1.28
C LEU A 62 2.09 -6.23 0.99
N GLU A 63 1.52 -6.58 -0.16
CA GLU A 63 0.24 -6.09 -0.64
C GLU A 63 -0.88 -7.06 -0.24
N VAL A 64 -1.74 -6.63 0.69
CA VAL A 64 -2.78 -7.45 1.32
C VAL A 64 -4.17 -6.88 1.06
N GLY A 65 -5.24 -7.68 1.10
CA GLY A 65 -6.61 -7.15 0.98
C GLY A 65 -6.97 -6.17 2.12
N ALA A 66 -8.00 -5.35 1.94
CA ALA A 66 -8.39 -4.31 2.91
C ALA A 66 -8.61 -4.85 4.34
N ASP A 67 -9.34 -5.97 4.49
CA ASP A 67 -9.59 -6.59 5.80
C ASP A 67 -8.30 -7.08 6.48
N ASP A 68 -7.40 -7.68 5.71
CA ASP A 68 -6.10 -8.14 6.20
C ASP A 68 -5.21 -6.96 6.58
N PHE A 69 -5.25 -5.87 5.82
CA PHE A 69 -4.54 -4.64 6.13
C PHE A 69 -5.00 -4.08 7.49
N VAL A 70 -6.31 -3.97 7.70
CA VAL A 70 -6.89 -3.52 8.98
C VAL A 70 -6.45 -4.44 10.12
N ARG A 71 -6.56 -5.75 9.93
CA ARG A 71 -6.14 -6.75 10.91
C ARG A 71 -4.67 -6.56 11.31
N LEU A 72 -3.77 -6.48 10.34
CA LEU A 72 -2.32 -6.36 10.57
C LEU A 72 -1.94 -5.02 11.21
N ARG A 73 -2.75 -3.97 11.03
CA ARG A 73 -2.56 -2.67 11.71
C ARG A 73 -3.00 -2.69 13.17
N VAL A 74 -4.02 -3.46 13.51
CA VAL A 74 -4.55 -3.56 14.89
C VAL A 74 -3.80 -4.62 15.70
N ARG A 75 -3.34 -5.70 15.05
CA ARG A 75 -2.67 -6.83 15.69
C ARG A 75 -1.18 -6.85 15.36
N GLU A 76 -0.40 -6.08 16.11
CA GLU A 76 1.05 -5.97 15.92
C GLU A 76 1.75 -7.33 15.94
N ARG A 77 1.34 -8.24 16.83
CA ARG A 77 1.88 -9.62 16.90
C ARG A 77 1.69 -10.42 15.60
N ASP A 78 0.57 -10.21 14.89
CA ASP A 78 0.32 -10.87 13.61
C ASP A 78 1.32 -10.36 12.56
N LEU A 79 1.59 -9.05 12.56
CA LEU A 79 2.56 -8.43 11.66
C LEU A 79 4.01 -8.83 11.99
N GLU A 80 4.39 -8.90 13.26
CA GLU A 80 5.71 -9.36 13.68
C GLU A 80 5.99 -10.79 13.22
N ALA A 81 4.98 -11.68 13.32
CA ALA A 81 5.09 -13.05 12.84
C ALA A 81 5.31 -13.12 11.32
N ILE A 82 4.57 -12.33 10.55
CA ILE A 82 4.75 -12.23 9.09
C ILE A 82 6.13 -11.64 8.75
N ARG A 83 6.56 -10.58 9.45
CA ARG A 83 7.89 -9.97 9.27
C ARG A 83 9.00 -10.98 9.54
N TRP A 84 8.88 -11.78 10.60
CA TRP A 84 9.82 -12.86 10.88
C TRP A 84 9.86 -13.90 9.75
N ALA A 85 8.70 -14.32 9.25
CA ALA A 85 8.62 -15.34 8.20
C ALA A 85 9.22 -14.84 6.88
N ILE A 86 8.88 -13.62 6.46
CA ILE A 86 9.44 -12.98 5.25
C ILE A 86 10.93 -12.73 5.42
N GLY A 87 11.36 -12.17 6.56
CA GLY A 87 12.78 -11.95 6.85
C GLY A 87 13.59 -13.24 6.79
N SER A 88 13.05 -14.33 7.35
CA SER A 88 13.69 -15.66 7.29
C SER A 88 13.75 -16.23 5.88
N ALA A 89 12.78 -15.89 5.02
CA ALA A 89 12.73 -16.35 3.63
C ALA A 89 13.63 -15.50 2.69
N VAL A 90 13.84 -14.22 3.00
CA VAL A 90 14.78 -13.33 2.28
C VAL A 90 16.23 -13.59 2.67
N LYS A 91 16.47 -13.94 3.93
CA LYS A 91 17.81 -14.06 4.49
C LYS A 91 18.62 -15.14 3.76
N SER A 92 19.75 -14.73 3.20
CA SER A 92 20.72 -15.62 2.56
C SER A 92 22.15 -15.24 2.93
N GLY A 93 23.15 -15.84 2.28
CA GLY A 93 24.55 -15.43 2.45
C GLY A 93 24.86 -14.02 1.91
N THR A 94 23.99 -13.46 1.07
CA THR A 94 24.20 -12.18 0.37
C THR A 94 23.02 -11.22 0.48
N THR A 95 21.89 -11.64 1.06
CA THR A 95 20.66 -10.83 1.15
C THR A 95 20.10 -10.78 2.55
N GLU A 96 19.55 -9.63 2.94
CA GLU A 96 18.82 -9.41 4.19
C GLU A 96 17.53 -8.62 3.92
N LEU A 97 16.63 -8.58 4.91
CA LEU A 97 15.44 -7.73 4.88
C LEU A 97 15.72 -6.45 5.67
N ALA A 98 15.81 -5.31 4.96
CA ALA A 98 15.92 -3.99 5.58
C ALA A 98 14.59 -3.54 6.18
N GLU A 99 13.52 -3.64 5.39
CA GLU A 99 12.19 -3.15 5.79
C GLU A 99 11.08 -3.98 5.14
N LEU A 100 10.00 -4.19 5.90
CA LEU A 100 8.73 -4.69 5.37
C LEU A 100 7.64 -3.64 5.56
N LEU A 101 7.16 -3.11 4.44
CA LEU A 101 5.98 -2.26 4.35
C LEU A 101 4.74 -3.13 4.15
N VAL A 102 3.63 -2.76 4.76
CA VAL A 102 2.32 -3.37 4.50
C VAL A 102 1.46 -2.35 3.77
N VAL A 103 0.91 -2.76 2.63
CA VAL A 103 0.11 -1.89 1.75
C VAL A 103 -1.22 -2.58 1.46
N ALA A 104 -2.32 -1.83 1.43
CA ALA A 104 -3.61 -2.36 1.04
C ALA A 104 -3.68 -2.51 -0.49
N ARG A 105 -3.85 -3.74 -0.97
CA ARG A 105 -4.22 -4.08 -2.35
C ARG A 105 -5.71 -3.81 -2.51
N LEU A 106 -6.02 -2.75 -3.23
CA LEU A 106 -7.40 -2.28 -3.43
C LEU A 106 -7.77 -2.50 -4.91
N PRO A 107 -8.84 -3.28 -5.22
CA PRO A 107 -9.16 -3.82 -6.54
C PRO A 107 -9.40 -2.78 -7.65
N TYR A 108 -9.67 -1.52 -7.29
CA TYR A 108 -9.84 -0.45 -8.29
C TYR A 108 -8.52 0.16 -8.77
N LEU A 109 -7.39 -0.33 -8.26
CA LEU A 109 -6.03 0.10 -8.58
C LEU A 109 -5.24 -1.05 -9.21
N GLU A 110 -5.92 -1.86 -10.01
CA GLU A 110 -5.37 -3.02 -10.70
C GLU A 110 -4.42 -2.60 -11.83
N GLN A 111 -3.13 -2.46 -11.52
CA GLN A 111 -2.09 -2.82 -12.47
C GLN A 111 -0.90 -3.52 -11.77
N PRO A 112 -0.45 -4.67 -12.30
CA PRO A 112 0.85 -5.25 -11.95
C PRO A 112 1.99 -4.39 -12.51
N TRP A 113 3.02 -4.15 -11.70
CA TRP A 113 4.23 -3.32 -11.90
C TRP A 113 5.13 -3.67 -13.12
N ALA A 114 4.71 -4.49 -14.09
CA ALA A 114 5.56 -4.95 -15.19
C ALA A 114 6.01 -3.86 -16.21
N THR A 115 5.83 -2.58 -15.90
CA THR A 115 6.05 -1.43 -16.80
C THR A 115 7.15 -0.46 -16.34
N ALA A 116 7.93 -0.75 -15.29
CA ALA A 116 8.87 0.20 -14.68
C ALA A 116 10.37 -0.13 -14.85
N TYR A 117 10.84 -0.34 -16.09
CA TYR A 117 12.29 -0.42 -16.38
C TYR A 117 12.81 0.77 -17.19
N ARG A 118 14.13 1.01 -17.01
CA ARG A 118 14.97 2.20 -17.28
C ARG A 118 15.03 2.76 -18.72
N THR A 119 14.16 2.33 -19.62
CA THR A 119 13.97 2.89 -20.98
C THR A 119 12.50 2.99 -21.42
N ALA A 120 11.54 2.65 -20.56
CA ALA A 120 10.14 2.94 -20.80
C ALA A 120 9.84 4.41 -20.44
N PRO A 121 8.95 5.11 -21.19
CA PRO A 121 8.49 6.43 -20.82
C PRO A 121 7.98 6.44 -19.37
N PRO A 122 8.07 7.58 -18.65
CA PRO A 122 7.65 7.68 -17.25
C PRO A 122 6.28 7.03 -17.09
N ALA A 123 6.18 6.08 -16.17
CA ALA A 123 4.90 5.45 -15.85
C ALA A 123 3.92 6.57 -15.51
N VAL A 124 2.90 6.73 -16.35
CA VAL A 124 1.73 7.55 -16.03
C VAL A 124 1.12 6.87 -14.81
N ASP A 125 1.35 7.40 -13.62
CA ASP A 125 0.70 6.90 -12.41
C ASP A 125 -0.81 7.12 -12.55
N ASP A 126 -1.50 6.05 -12.87
CA ASP A 126 -2.90 5.93 -13.32
C ASP A 126 -3.83 5.46 -12.21
N GLY A 127 -3.44 5.72 -10.96
CA GLY A 127 -4.36 5.81 -9.83
C GLY A 127 -5.23 7.05 -9.94
N ALA A 128 -6.07 7.12 -10.97
CA ALA A 128 -7.04 8.20 -11.18
C ALA A 128 -7.71 8.54 -9.83
N PRO A 129 -7.87 9.83 -9.46
CA PRO A 129 -8.37 10.21 -8.14
C PRO A 129 -9.64 9.47 -7.70
N GLU A 130 -10.49 9.11 -8.65
CA GLU A 130 -11.70 8.30 -8.46
C GLU A 130 -11.40 6.89 -7.93
N ARG A 131 -10.32 6.25 -8.41
CA ARG A 131 -9.87 4.93 -7.95
C ARG A 131 -9.36 5.00 -6.51
N VAL A 132 -8.55 6.01 -6.19
CA VAL A 132 -8.08 6.26 -4.81
C VAL A 132 -9.26 6.52 -3.88
N LEU A 133 -10.26 7.26 -4.33
CA LEU A 133 -11.46 7.55 -3.56
C LEU A 133 -12.29 6.30 -3.27
N ARG A 134 -12.52 5.44 -4.28
CA ARG A 134 -13.20 4.14 -4.10
C ARG A 134 -12.44 3.22 -3.15
N ALA A 135 -11.13 3.14 -3.34
CA ALA A 135 -10.22 2.37 -2.50
C ALA A 135 -10.24 2.85 -1.03
N ALA A 136 -10.32 4.16 -0.80
CA ALA A 136 -10.47 4.75 0.52
C ALA A 136 -11.83 4.40 1.16
N ALA A 137 -12.92 4.36 0.37
CA ALA A 137 -14.23 3.97 0.84
C ALA A 137 -14.28 2.48 1.25
N GLU A 138 -13.67 1.61 0.46
CA GLU A 138 -13.52 0.18 0.78
C GLU A 138 -12.71 -0.02 2.06
N LEU A 139 -11.59 0.71 2.22
CA LEU A 139 -10.80 0.68 3.44
C LEU A 139 -11.59 1.17 4.66
N ALA A 140 -12.39 2.23 4.50
CA ALA A 140 -13.27 2.72 5.56
C ALA A 140 -14.30 1.65 5.97
N MET A 141 -14.87 0.91 5.02
CA MET A 141 -15.77 -0.21 5.30
C MET A 141 -15.07 -1.34 6.05
N ALA A 142 -13.83 -1.70 5.66
CA ALA A 142 -13.03 -2.71 6.36
C ALA A 142 -12.72 -2.30 7.83
N TYR A 143 -12.56 -1.00 8.10
CA TYR A 143 -12.45 -0.47 9.46
C TYR A 143 -13.78 -0.38 10.22
N GLY A 144 -14.92 -0.74 9.60
CA GLY A 144 -16.26 -0.59 10.18
C GLY A 144 -16.77 0.87 10.21
N LEU A 145 -16.16 1.77 9.44
CA LEU A 145 -16.45 3.21 9.43
C LEU A 145 -17.47 3.58 8.35
N ALA A 146 -18.70 3.05 8.45
CA ALA A 146 -19.74 3.24 7.42
C ALA A 146 -20.03 4.73 7.10
N ARG A 147 -19.99 5.61 8.12
CA ARG A 147 -20.18 7.06 7.93
C ARG A 147 -19.07 7.68 7.08
N VAL A 148 -17.83 7.24 7.27
CA VAL A 148 -16.66 7.70 6.50
C VAL A 148 -16.76 7.22 5.05
N ALA A 149 -17.07 5.94 4.85
CA ALA A 149 -17.27 5.36 3.52
C ALA A 149 -18.34 6.13 2.73
N GLY A 150 -19.49 6.41 3.34
CA GLY A 150 -20.57 7.15 2.69
C GLY A 150 -20.20 8.60 2.30
N VAL A 151 -19.31 9.26 3.05
CA VAL A 151 -18.79 10.59 2.65
C VAL A 151 -17.85 10.46 1.45
N LEU A 152 -16.95 9.46 1.47
CA LEU A 152 -16.00 9.23 0.38
C LEU A 152 -16.72 8.89 -0.94
N GLU A 153 -17.74 8.04 -0.92
CA GLU A 153 -18.51 7.64 -2.10
C GLU A 153 -19.19 8.79 -2.84
N ARG A 154 -19.56 9.87 -2.13
CA ARG A 154 -20.25 11.04 -2.72
C ARG A 154 -19.32 12.22 -3.01
N SER A 155 -18.05 12.10 -2.62
CA SER A 155 -17.06 13.15 -2.79
C SER A 155 -16.39 13.09 -4.18
N LEU A 156 -15.58 14.09 -4.49
CA LEU A 156 -14.61 14.05 -5.58
C LEU A 156 -13.21 14.19 -4.99
N LEU A 157 -12.21 13.63 -5.66
CA LEU A 157 -10.81 13.74 -5.25
C LEU A 157 -10.03 14.45 -6.34
N GLU A 158 -9.20 15.42 -5.95
CA GLU A 158 -8.20 16.03 -6.81
C GLU A 158 -6.81 15.61 -6.30
N ALA A 159 -5.89 15.31 -7.21
CA ALA A 159 -4.52 14.92 -6.90
C ALA A 159 -3.55 15.90 -7.54
N PHE A 160 -2.55 16.33 -6.76
CA PHE A 160 -1.51 17.26 -7.19
C PHE A 160 -0.14 16.68 -6.87
N ASP A 161 0.68 16.44 -7.88
CA ASP A 161 2.05 15.99 -7.69
C ASP A 161 2.93 17.14 -7.20
N LEU A 162 3.85 16.81 -6.29
CA LEU A 162 4.81 17.73 -5.69
C LEU A 162 6.23 17.38 -6.16
N PRO A 163 7.10 18.38 -6.37
CA PRO A 163 8.49 18.13 -6.72
C PRO A 163 9.20 17.37 -5.58
N SER A 164 9.93 16.30 -5.92
CA SER A 164 10.67 15.47 -4.97
C SER A 164 11.79 14.71 -5.69
N ASP A 165 12.95 14.58 -5.04
CA ASP A 165 14.16 13.96 -5.60
C ASP A 165 14.25 12.44 -5.35
N GLU A 166 13.43 11.89 -4.44
CA GLU A 166 13.49 10.47 -4.02
C GLU A 166 12.20 9.70 -4.34
N LEU A 167 11.16 9.89 -3.52
CA LEU A 167 9.83 9.30 -3.71
C LEU A 167 8.88 10.36 -4.26
N ALA A 168 8.01 9.98 -5.20
CA ALA A 168 6.99 10.90 -5.71
C ALA A 168 6.09 11.34 -4.55
N GLN A 169 5.93 12.65 -4.38
CA GLN A 169 5.11 13.22 -3.32
C GLN A 169 3.82 13.74 -3.92
N ARG A 170 2.69 13.50 -3.23
CA ARG A 170 1.38 13.93 -3.70
C ARG A 170 0.58 14.59 -2.59
N ARG A 171 -0.14 15.65 -2.96
CA ARG A 171 -1.19 16.26 -2.17
C ARG A 171 -2.56 15.85 -2.73
N LEU A 172 -3.47 15.48 -1.84
CA LEU A 172 -4.85 15.15 -2.18
C LEU A 172 -5.79 16.25 -1.67
N VAL A 173 -6.83 16.58 -2.45
CA VAL A 173 -7.91 17.48 -2.03
C VAL A 173 -9.24 16.74 -2.17
N LEU A 174 -9.89 16.43 -1.06
CA LEU A 174 -11.22 15.82 -1.02
C LEU A 174 -12.28 16.92 -1.09
N ARG A 175 -13.02 16.96 -2.20
CA ARG A 175 -14.14 17.85 -2.46
C ARG A 175 -15.44 17.19 -2.03
N MET A 176 -16.06 17.70 -0.97
CA MET A 176 -17.28 17.16 -0.38
C MET A 176 -18.44 18.15 -0.39
N THR A 177 -19.64 17.69 -0.08
CA THR A 177 -20.80 18.59 0.05
C THR A 177 -20.58 19.55 1.23
N SER A 178 -21.20 20.74 1.20
CA SER A 178 -21.13 21.70 2.32
C SER A 178 -21.60 21.08 3.64
N ARG A 179 -22.62 20.21 3.57
CA ARG A 179 -23.12 19.47 4.73
C ARG A 179 -22.05 18.55 5.32
N ASP A 180 -21.35 17.80 4.47
CA ASP A 180 -20.30 16.87 4.91
C ASP A 180 -19.09 17.65 5.46
N LEU A 181 -18.71 18.78 4.85
CA LEU A 181 -17.63 19.62 5.36
C LEU A 181 -17.94 20.17 6.76
N VAL A 182 -19.13 20.75 6.95
CA VAL A 182 -19.58 21.21 8.28
C VAL A 182 -19.62 20.07 9.29
N ALA A 183 -19.98 18.86 8.85
CA ALA A 183 -19.94 17.69 9.73
C ALA A 183 -18.50 17.34 10.16
N THR A 184 -17.51 17.43 9.26
CA THR A 184 -16.09 17.19 9.58
C THR A 184 -15.48 18.29 10.47
N GLU A 185 -15.92 19.55 10.32
CA GLU A 185 -15.47 20.64 11.19
C GLU A 185 -16.01 20.51 12.62
N ARG A 186 -17.21 19.93 12.78
CA ARG A 186 -17.83 19.66 14.08
C ARG A 186 -17.35 18.36 14.74
N ASP A 187 -16.80 17.45 13.96
CA ASP A 187 -16.39 16.11 14.37
C ASP A 187 -14.98 15.82 13.86
N SER A 188 -13.99 16.17 14.68
CA SER A 188 -12.58 16.01 14.31
C SER A 188 -12.20 14.55 14.07
N ALA A 189 -12.86 13.60 14.75
CA ALA A 189 -12.63 12.18 14.53
C ALA A 189 -13.05 11.74 13.12
N LEU A 190 -14.16 12.27 12.61
CA LEU A 190 -14.58 12.04 11.22
C LEU A 190 -13.55 12.58 10.23
N ALA A 191 -13.05 13.79 10.45
CA ALA A 191 -12.03 14.41 9.59
C ALA A 191 -10.74 13.58 9.56
N GLU A 192 -10.24 13.18 10.73
CA GLU A 192 -9.05 12.34 10.85
C GLU A 192 -9.22 10.97 10.19
N GLN A 193 -10.40 10.35 10.33
CA GLN A 193 -10.68 9.05 9.72
C GLN A 193 -10.72 9.15 8.18
N LEU A 194 -11.32 10.21 7.63
CA LEU A 194 -11.32 10.47 6.18
C LEU A 194 -9.89 10.64 5.65
N GLN A 195 -9.11 11.51 6.29
CA GLN A 195 -7.72 11.74 5.92
C GLN A 195 -6.89 10.47 6.00
N ARG A 196 -7.04 9.69 7.09
CA ARG A 196 -6.32 8.42 7.27
C ARG A 196 -6.67 7.41 6.18
N CYS A 197 -7.95 7.25 5.83
CA CYS A 197 -8.36 6.35 4.77
C CYS A 197 -7.77 6.78 3.41
N LEU A 198 -7.80 8.07 3.09
CA LEU A 198 -7.21 8.61 1.86
C LEU A 198 -5.68 8.49 1.82
N VAL A 199 -4.99 8.76 2.93
CA VAL A 199 -3.54 8.57 3.03
C VAL A 199 -3.19 7.11 2.78
N HIS A 200 -3.86 6.16 3.43
CA HIS A 200 -3.56 4.74 3.24
C HIS A 200 -3.93 4.25 1.83
N ALA A 201 -5.10 4.65 1.32
CA ALA A 201 -5.54 4.28 -0.01
C ALA A 201 -4.74 4.96 -1.13
N GLY A 202 -4.10 6.09 -0.88
CA GLY A 202 -3.24 6.78 -1.84
C GLY A 202 -1.75 6.45 -1.71
N THR A 203 -1.28 6.01 -0.54
CA THR A 203 0.14 5.69 -0.32
C THR A 203 0.50 4.39 -1.03
N ARG A 204 1.64 4.42 -1.73
CA ARG A 204 2.24 3.28 -2.42
C ARG A 204 3.72 3.19 -2.04
N ALA A 205 4.39 2.13 -2.49
CA ALA A 205 5.83 2.00 -2.32
C ALA A 205 6.62 3.14 -3.01
N SER A 206 6.12 3.68 -4.12
CA SER A 206 6.75 4.73 -4.93
C SER A 206 6.17 6.14 -4.73
N VAL A 207 4.98 6.25 -4.13
CA VAL A 207 4.24 7.51 -3.95
C VAL A 207 3.88 7.69 -2.49
N ARG A 208 4.28 8.82 -1.93
CA ARG A 208 3.91 9.22 -0.58
C ARG A 208 2.85 10.31 -0.62
N ILE A 209 1.72 10.08 0.07
CA ILE A 209 0.76 11.15 0.34
C ILE A 209 1.30 12.00 1.48
N VAL A 210 1.54 13.28 1.19
CA VAL A 210 2.10 14.22 2.17
C VAL A 210 0.99 14.93 2.93
N THR A 211 -0.05 15.35 2.22
CA THR A 211 -1.16 16.13 2.79
C THR A 211 -2.49 15.74 2.16
N VAL A 212 -3.55 15.74 2.97
CA VAL A 212 -4.95 15.63 2.52
C VAL A 212 -5.72 16.85 3.00
N GLU A 213 -6.25 17.64 2.06
CA GLU A 213 -7.10 18.80 2.35
C GLU A 213 -8.58 18.45 2.19
N LEU A 214 -9.42 18.92 3.09
CA LEU A 214 -10.88 18.80 3.00
C LEU A 214 -11.47 20.13 2.53
N ARG A 215 -12.21 20.12 1.42
CA ARG A 215 -12.75 21.32 0.79
C ARG A 215 -14.19 21.10 0.34
N VAL A 216 -14.95 22.19 0.23
CA VAL A 216 -16.27 22.14 -0.39
C VAL A 216 -16.11 21.89 -1.90
N ARG A 217 -17.00 21.08 -2.45
CA ARG A 217 -17.15 20.90 -3.90
C ARG A 217 -17.62 22.22 -4.50
N PRO A 218 -17.01 22.72 -5.60
CA PRO A 218 -17.56 23.86 -6.30
C PRO A 218 -18.97 23.51 -6.76
N GLU A 219 -19.95 24.35 -6.45
CA GLU A 219 -21.28 24.25 -7.05
C GLU A 219 -21.08 24.33 -8.57
N ALA A 220 -21.58 23.33 -9.31
CA ALA A 220 -21.61 23.45 -10.76
C ALA A 220 -22.37 24.73 -11.06
N GLU A 221 -21.75 25.68 -11.76
CA GLU A 221 -22.44 26.88 -12.22
C GLU A 221 -23.70 26.43 -12.95
N ALA A 222 -24.85 26.67 -12.30
CA ALA A 222 -26.15 26.47 -12.92
C ALA A 222 -26.19 27.42 -14.11
N THR A 223 -26.02 26.85 -15.31
CA THR A 223 -26.18 27.58 -16.56
C THR A 223 -27.65 27.94 -16.76
#